data_AF-A0A960X052-F1
#
_entry.id   AF-A0A960X052-F1
#
_cell.length_a   1.000
_cell.length_b   1.000
_cell.length_c   1.000
_cell.angle_alpha   90.00
_cell.angle_beta   90.00
_cell.angle_gamma   90.00
#
_symmetry.space_group_name_H-M   'P 1'
#
loop_
_entity.id
_entity.type
_entity.pdbx_description
1 polymer ?
#
loop_
_entity_poly.entity_id
_entity_poly.type
_entity_poly.pdbx_seq_one_letter_code
_entity_poly.pdbx_strand_id
1 'polypeptide(L)'
;RESFRPFAPSVLREAVPAWFEEDDNVPFMMQVYQVREEKRPQVPAITHADGSGRLQTVHPETNPLYHQLISAFNAITQVPMILNTSFNENEPVVCRPQEALDCFLRTKMDLLVLGHWLVARQ
;
A
#
# COMPACT_ATOMS: atom_id res chain seq x y z
N ARG A 1 13.48 -1.80 -12.05
CA ARG A 1 13.10 -2.78 -11.00
C ARG A 1 12.91 -4.14 -11.67
N GLU A 2 13.34 -5.20 -11.03
CA GLU A 2 13.18 -6.59 -11.49
C GLU A 2 11.72 -7.03 -11.34
N SER A 3 11.21 -7.80 -12.31
CA SER A 3 9.80 -8.20 -12.39
C SER A 3 9.32 -9.08 -11.23
N PHE A 4 10.23 -9.76 -10.53
CA PHE A 4 9.90 -10.71 -9.48
C PHE A 4 9.79 -10.09 -8.08
N ARG A 5 10.14 -8.80 -7.90
CA ARG A 5 10.07 -8.20 -6.56
C ARG A 5 8.60 -8.06 -6.13
N PRO A 6 8.19 -8.63 -4.99
CA PRO A 6 6.81 -8.55 -4.54
C PRO A 6 6.43 -7.15 -4.07
N PHE A 7 5.13 -6.93 -3.93
CA PHE A 7 4.56 -5.73 -3.32
C PHE A 7 3.85 -6.06 -2.01
N ALA A 8 3.75 -5.05 -1.14
CA ALA A 8 3.08 -5.14 0.14
C ALA A 8 1.75 -4.38 0.08
N PRO A 9 0.66 -4.92 0.66
CA PRO A 9 -0.55 -4.16 0.89
C PRO A 9 -0.47 -3.37 2.19
N SER A 10 -1.05 -2.18 2.20
CA SER A 10 -1.53 -1.53 3.41
C SER A 10 -3.04 -1.74 3.51
N VAL A 11 -3.51 -2.35 4.60
CA VAL A 11 -4.88 -2.82 4.79
C VAL A 11 -5.51 -2.17 6.01
N LEU A 12 -6.81 -1.86 5.93
CA LEU A 12 -7.59 -1.43 7.10
C LEU A 12 -7.52 -2.51 8.18
N ARG A 13 -7.15 -2.15 9.41
CA ARG A 13 -6.99 -3.12 10.50
C ARG A 13 -8.24 -4.00 10.66
N GLU A 14 -9.42 -3.39 10.64
CA GLU A 14 -10.71 -4.05 10.81
C GLU A 14 -11.04 -5.06 9.69
N ALA A 15 -10.38 -4.97 8.55
CA ALA A 15 -10.60 -5.87 7.43
C ALA A 15 -9.69 -7.12 7.44
N VAL A 16 -8.60 -7.10 8.21
CA VAL A 16 -7.62 -8.21 8.27
C VAL A 16 -8.26 -9.59 8.42
N PRO A 17 -9.14 -9.87 9.41
CA PRO A 17 -9.69 -11.22 9.61
C PRO A 17 -10.51 -11.74 8.42
N ALA A 18 -11.06 -10.84 7.59
CA ALA A 18 -11.84 -11.19 6.41
C ALA A 18 -11.00 -11.42 5.15
N TRP A 19 -9.70 -11.08 5.18
CA TRP A 19 -8.82 -11.12 4.01
C TRP A 19 -7.58 -12.00 4.20
N PHE A 20 -7.11 -12.15 5.43
CA PHE A 20 -5.96 -12.97 5.79
C PHE A 20 -6.37 -14.10 6.73
N GLU A 21 -5.59 -15.19 6.72
CA GLU A 21 -5.84 -16.36 7.58
C GLU A 21 -5.53 -16.05 9.06
N GLU A 22 -4.56 -15.18 9.30
CA GLU A 22 -4.16 -14.68 10.62
C GLU A 22 -4.71 -13.26 10.90
N ASP A 23 -5.31 -13.08 12.09
CA ASP A 23 -5.79 -11.79 12.59
C ASP A 23 -4.79 -11.22 13.60
N ASP A 24 -3.85 -10.39 13.12
CA ASP A 24 -2.82 -9.76 13.96
C ASP A 24 -2.62 -8.26 13.61
N ASN A 25 -1.99 -7.53 14.52
CA ASN A 25 -1.55 -6.16 14.32
C ASN A 25 -0.14 -6.13 13.73
N VAL A 26 -0.03 -5.78 12.44
CA VAL A 26 1.24 -5.71 11.71
C VAL A 26 1.50 -4.28 11.20
N PRO A 27 1.71 -3.28 12.06
CA PRO A 27 1.81 -1.88 11.64
C PRO A 27 3.08 -1.55 10.81
N PHE A 28 4.07 -2.45 10.80
CA PHE A 28 5.41 -2.18 10.28
C PHE A 28 5.83 -3.06 9.09
N MET A 29 4.90 -3.76 8.41
CA MET A 29 5.23 -4.65 7.28
C MET A 29 6.26 -5.74 7.59
N MET A 30 6.27 -6.25 8.82
CA MET A 30 7.28 -7.21 9.29
C MET A 30 6.82 -8.68 9.24
N GLN A 31 5.55 -8.93 8.95
CA GLN A 31 4.97 -10.28 8.92
C GLN A 31 4.39 -10.60 7.55
N VAL A 32 4.43 -11.88 7.21
CA VAL A 32 3.86 -12.44 5.99
C VAL A 32 2.78 -13.43 6.40
N TYR A 33 1.58 -13.25 5.88
CA TYR A 33 0.41 -14.09 6.18
C TYR A 33 -0.21 -14.61 4.91
N GLN A 34 -0.98 -15.69 5.03
CA GLN A 34 -1.72 -16.23 3.90
C GLN A 34 -2.93 -15.35 3.60
N VAL A 35 -3.06 -14.94 2.33
CA VAL A 35 -4.31 -14.35 1.85
C VAL A 35 -5.32 -15.48 1.71
N ARG A 36 -6.51 -15.29 2.26
CA ARG A 36 -7.60 -16.27 2.14
C ARG A 36 -7.83 -16.64 0.68
N GLU A 37 -7.94 -17.93 0.39
CA GLU A 37 -7.94 -18.48 -0.96
C GLU A 37 -8.97 -17.79 -1.88
N GLU A 38 -10.19 -17.57 -1.37
CA GLU A 38 -11.29 -16.93 -2.09
C GLU A 38 -11.07 -15.43 -2.38
N LYS A 39 -10.10 -14.79 -1.70
CA LYS A 39 -9.76 -13.38 -1.88
C LYS A 39 -8.60 -13.16 -2.84
N ARG A 40 -7.73 -14.16 -3.04
CA ARG A 40 -6.52 -14.05 -3.88
C ARG A 40 -6.79 -13.49 -5.29
N PRO A 41 -7.85 -13.90 -6.02
CA PRO A 41 -8.12 -13.36 -7.36
C PRO A 41 -8.43 -11.85 -7.39
N GLN A 42 -8.84 -11.27 -6.25
CA GLN A 42 -9.20 -9.86 -6.14
C GLN A 42 -7.97 -8.96 -5.92
N VAL A 43 -6.87 -9.52 -5.40
CA VAL A 43 -5.67 -8.77 -5.01
C VAL A 43 -4.36 -9.39 -5.54
N PRO A 44 -4.28 -9.77 -6.83
CA PRO A 44 -3.13 -10.52 -7.36
C PRO A 44 -1.81 -9.74 -7.29
N ALA A 45 -1.86 -8.40 -7.25
CA ALA A 45 -0.66 -7.56 -7.21
C ALA A 45 0.13 -7.67 -5.89
N ILE A 46 -0.51 -8.08 -4.80
CA ILE A 46 0.10 -8.18 -3.47
C ILE A 46 0.22 -9.63 -2.98
N THR A 47 -0.32 -10.59 -3.75
CA THR A 47 -0.30 -12.01 -3.43
C THR A 47 0.87 -12.68 -4.14
N HIS A 48 1.75 -13.30 -3.39
CA HIS A 48 2.84 -14.13 -3.90
C HIS A 48 2.30 -15.40 -4.56
N ALA A 49 3.15 -16.10 -5.34
CA ALA A 49 2.77 -17.33 -6.03
C ALA A 49 2.28 -18.45 -5.08
N ASP A 50 2.68 -18.42 -3.81
CA ASP A 50 2.27 -19.36 -2.76
C ASP A 50 1.02 -18.91 -1.98
N GLY A 51 0.38 -17.80 -2.36
CA GLY A 51 -0.80 -17.25 -1.69
C GLY A 51 -0.50 -16.25 -0.57
N SER A 52 0.77 -16.05 -0.21
CA SER A 52 1.15 -15.17 0.91
C SER A 52 1.21 -13.69 0.53
N GLY A 53 1.12 -12.80 1.52
CA GLY A 53 1.28 -11.36 1.34
C GLY A 53 1.86 -10.68 2.58
N ARG A 54 2.73 -9.67 2.38
CA ARG A 54 3.39 -8.93 3.47
C ARG A 54 2.63 -7.66 3.83
N LEU A 55 1.60 -7.78 4.66
CA LEU A 55 0.69 -6.68 4.97
C LEU A 55 1.24 -5.64 5.96
N GLN A 56 0.70 -4.42 5.87
CA GLN A 56 0.74 -3.37 6.88
C GLN A 56 -0.67 -3.11 7.40
N THR A 57 -0.91 -3.23 8.71
CA THR A 57 -2.20 -2.80 9.28
C THR A 57 -2.22 -1.30 9.48
N VAL A 58 -3.30 -0.65 9.03
CA VAL A 58 -3.53 0.78 9.15
C VAL A 58 -4.67 1.02 10.12
N HIS A 59 -4.42 1.85 11.12
CA HIS A 59 -5.36 2.17 12.19
C HIS A 59 -5.79 3.64 12.09
N PRO A 60 -7.06 3.97 12.36
CA PRO A 60 -7.51 5.35 12.35
C PRO A 60 -6.87 6.18 13.46
N GLU A 61 -6.43 5.57 14.57
CA GLU A 61 -5.81 6.27 15.70
C GLU A 61 -4.36 6.69 15.41
N THR A 62 -3.63 5.91 14.60
CA THR A 62 -2.20 6.17 14.33
C THR A 62 -1.95 6.85 13.00
N ASN A 63 -2.81 6.64 12.00
CA ASN A 63 -2.71 7.28 10.69
C ASN A 63 -4.10 7.54 10.07
N PRO A 64 -4.86 8.52 10.59
CA PRO A 64 -6.24 8.75 10.18
C PRO A 64 -6.38 9.12 8.70
N LEU A 65 -5.45 9.90 8.15
CA LEU A 65 -5.50 10.30 6.73
C LEU A 65 -5.31 9.09 5.81
N TYR A 66 -4.36 8.21 6.13
CA TYR A 66 -4.11 7.03 5.34
C TYR A 66 -5.23 5.99 5.48
N HIS A 67 -5.80 5.85 6.67
CA HIS A 67 -6.99 5.04 6.91
C HIS A 67 -8.19 5.54 6.07
N GLN A 68 -8.43 6.85 6.05
CA GLN A 68 -9.48 7.47 5.24
C GLN A 68 -9.26 7.26 3.73
N LEU A 69 -8.02 7.37 3.25
CA LEU A 69 -7.68 7.09 1.85
C LEU A 69 -8.07 5.65 1.47
N ILE A 70 -7.66 4.67 2.28
CA ILE A 70 -7.97 3.26 2.01
C ILE A 70 -9.47 3.00 2.16
N SER A 71 -10.14 3.64 3.11
CA SER A 71 -11.60 3.55 3.28
C SER A 71 -12.37 4.10 2.07
N ALA A 72 -11.92 5.24 1.51
CA ALA A 72 -12.49 5.80 0.30
C ALA A 72 -12.26 4.88 -0.91
N PHE A 73 -11.05 4.32 -1.03
CA PHE A 73 -10.75 3.31 -2.05
C PHE A 73 -11.66 2.10 -1.92
N ASN A 74 -11.84 1.56 -0.71
CA ASN A 74 -12.72 0.45 -0.40
C ASN A 74 -14.18 0.74 -0.79
N ALA A 75 -14.69 1.94 -0.50
CA ALA A 75 -16.06 2.31 -0.87
C ALA A 75 -16.31 2.23 -2.38
N ILE A 76 -15.27 2.47 -3.20
CA ILE A 76 -15.34 2.44 -4.66
C ILE A 76 -15.09 1.02 -5.20
N THR A 77 -14.09 0.31 -4.66
CA THR A 77 -13.57 -0.93 -5.25
C THR A 77 -13.98 -2.20 -4.51
N GLN A 78 -14.51 -2.07 -3.29
CA GLN A 78 -14.75 -3.16 -2.34
C GLN A 78 -13.47 -3.89 -1.89
N VAL A 79 -12.30 -3.27 -2.09
CA VAL A 79 -11.00 -3.77 -1.65
C VAL A 79 -10.47 -2.86 -0.54
N PRO A 80 -10.33 -3.33 0.72
CA PRO A 80 -9.93 -2.52 1.87
C PRO A 80 -8.41 -2.39 2.02
N MET A 81 -7.69 -2.36 0.91
CA MET A 81 -6.24 -2.25 0.89
C MET A 81 -5.72 -1.60 -0.38
N ILE A 82 -4.54 -1.01 -0.29
CA ILE A 82 -3.81 -0.45 -1.42
C ILE A 82 -2.38 -0.97 -1.43
N LEU A 83 -1.75 -0.97 -2.60
CA LEU A 83 -0.33 -1.28 -2.74
C LEU A 83 0.50 -0.15 -2.10
N ASN A 84 1.45 -0.51 -1.26
CA ASN A 84 2.37 0.42 -0.63
C ASN A 84 3.83 -0.02 -0.88
N THR A 85 4.63 0.92 -1.39
CA THR A 85 6.05 0.71 -1.69
C THR A 85 6.83 1.98 -1.36
N SER A 86 8.15 1.85 -1.21
CA SER A 86 9.01 2.99 -0.90
C SER A 86 8.92 4.03 -2.01
N PHE A 87 8.70 5.29 -1.62
CA PHE A 87 8.80 6.40 -2.55
C PHE A 87 10.27 6.78 -2.73
N ASN A 88 10.91 6.19 -3.75
CA ASN A 88 12.27 6.45 -4.18
C ASN A 88 12.56 5.88 -5.58
N GLU A 89 13.67 6.29 -6.19
CA GLU A 89 14.22 5.71 -7.41
C GLU A 89 15.75 5.53 -7.30
N ASN A 90 16.20 4.35 -6.86
CA ASN A 90 17.62 4.04 -6.61
C ASN A 90 18.32 5.00 -5.61
N GLU A 91 17.54 5.56 -4.69
CA GLU A 91 17.96 6.51 -3.65
C GLU A 91 17.26 6.19 -2.31
N PRO A 92 17.68 6.79 -1.18
CA PRO A 92 16.93 6.70 0.07
C PRO A 92 15.48 7.19 -0.07
N VAL A 93 14.60 6.78 0.84
CA VAL A 93 13.21 7.26 0.84
C VAL A 93 13.19 8.78 1.02
N VAL A 94 12.34 9.45 0.22
CA VAL A 94 12.21 10.91 0.25
C VAL A 94 11.80 11.40 1.64
N CYS A 95 12.46 12.45 2.11
CA CYS A 95 12.21 13.10 3.41
C CYS A 95 11.83 14.58 3.27
N ARG A 96 12.08 15.19 2.11
CA ARG A 96 11.80 16.62 1.84
C ARG A 96 10.85 16.80 0.66
N PRO A 97 10.02 17.86 0.64
CA PRO A 97 9.18 18.24 -0.51
C PRO A 97 9.93 18.26 -1.85
N GLN A 98 11.15 18.81 -1.86
CA GLN A 98 11.97 18.88 -3.07
C GLN A 98 12.37 17.48 -3.56
N GLU A 99 12.76 16.58 -2.65
CA GLU A 99 13.14 15.20 -2.99
C GLU A 99 11.94 14.44 -3.58
N ALA A 100 10.73 14.64 -3.03
CA ALA A 100 9.50 14.06 -3.56
C ALA A 100 9.19 14.58 -4.98
N LEU A 101 9.37 15.88 -5.24
CA LEU A 101 9.20 16.46 -6.57
C LEU A 101 10.25 15.95 -7.56
N ASP A 102 11.52 15.90 -7.17
CA ASP A 102 12.60 15.41 -8.03
C ASP A 102 12.38 13.93 -8.39
N CYS A 103 12.00 13.11 -7.42
CA CYS A 103 11.65 11.70 -7.64
C CYS A 103 10.41 11.56 -8.54
N PHE A 104 9.36 12.34 -8.29
CA PHE A 104 8.16 12.36 -9.14
C PHE A 104 8.50 12.73 -10.58
N LEU A 105 9.33 13.74 -10.82
CA LEU A 105 9.70 14.22 -12.15
C LEU A 105 10.54 13.21 -12.94
N ARG A 106 11.46 12.49 -12.29
CA ARG A 106 12.30 11.45 -12.92
C ARG A 106 11.54 10.16 -13.24
N THR A 107 10.55 9.82 -12.42
CA THR A 107 9.72 8.62 -12.62
C THR A 107 8.53 8.87 -13.55
N LYS A 108 7.78 7.81 -13.86
CA LYS A 108 6.54 7.87 -14.66
C LYS A 108 5.28 7.81 -13.80
N MET A 109 5.34 8.37 -12.58
CA MET A 109 4.15 8.47 -11.72
C MET A 109 3.14 9.46 -12.33
N ASP A 110 1.85 9.13 -12.20
CA ASP A 110 0.76 9.93 -12.75
C ASP A 110 0.44 11.16 -11.88
N LEU A 111 0.40 10.96 -10.57
CA LEU A 111 0.01 11.96 -9.57
C LEU A 111 0.97 11.93 -8.37
N LEU A 112 1.26 13.11 -7.82
CA LEU A 112 1.91 13.30 -6.53
C LEU A 112 0.98 14.07 -5.60
N VAL A 113 0.66 13.47 -4.46
CA VAL A 113 -0.06 14.14 -3.36
C VAL A 113 0.95 14.51 -2.28
N LEU A 114 1.12 15.81 -2.03
CA LEU A 114 2.08 16.36 -1.08
C LEU A 114 1.38 17.30 -0.10
N GLY A 115 1.00 16.78 1.06
CA GLY A 115 0.15 17.51 2.01
C GLY A 115 -1.19 17.84 1.37
N HIS A 116 -1.50 19.13 1.23
CA HIS A 116 -2.75 19.62 0.62
C HIS A 116 -2.62 19.90 -0.89
N TRP A 117 -1.51 19.55 -1.51
CA TRP A 117 -1.25 19.79 -2.92
C TRP A 117 -1.37 18.50 -3.72
N LEU A 118 -2.04 18.58 -4.86
CA LEU A 118 -2.06 17.53 -5.87
C LEU A 118 -1.33 18.05 -7.11
N VAL A 119 -0.28 17.35 -7.50
CA VAL A 119 0.51 17.63 -8.70
C VAL A 119 0.21 16.54 -9.71
N ALA A 120 -0.31 16.94 -10.87
CA ALA A 120 -0.57 16.03 -11.98
C ALA A 120 0.48 16.23 -13.08
N ARG A 121 0.94 15.12 -13.66
CA ARG A 121 1.79 15.16 -14.85
C ARG A 121 0.95 15.58 -16.06
N GLN A 122 1.46 16.52 -16.84
CA GLN A 122 0.90 16.93 -18.14
C GLN A 122 1.44 16.05 -19.26
#